data_AF-A0A9D9AH04-F1
#
_entry.id   AF-A0A9D9AH04-F1
#
_cell.length_a   1.000
_cell.length_b   1.000
_cell.length_c   1.000
_cell.angle_alpha   90.00
_cell.angle_beta   90.00
_cell.angle_gamma   90.00
#
_symmetry.space_group_name_H-M   'P 1'
#
loop_
_entity.id
_entity.type
_entity.pdbx_description
1 polymer ?
#
loop_
_entity_poly.entity_id
_entity_poly.type
_entity_poly.pdbx_seq_one_letter_code
_entity_poly.pdbx_strand_id
1 'polypeptide(L)'
;MLLTRSVTRQMSELRDPVRNIGWWVDDAGDFRPYRVSANDHPRAGYFGEGDPFPRGGPEARIALRRLGMVRVERTGAGLGVEWDIQNAEPGALRAVLRSLGSEGSGGRVDLTFRYGGWAKESYTSPLAAARRIEELKEYRGETPKTMIAYEAHGLDDLDGAKPLLKAAHDRWKASTAGRLEHFDSPFRAVTPYTLMLSESNAPGSLFYRSIGQKAHMVSYLGKEWARDVIGTLSTHGHSDIEFEQVVSEPYFEAIRTGKPHYGHVRALFAVDEAEPDWVSYQRLILPYDAANGEKAVSIMVVPDQDVSIPFLRPDKTDGVDG
;
A
#
# COMPACT_ATOMS: atom_id res chain seq x y z
N MET A 1 22.25 30.45 24.53
CA MET A 1 21.02 30.19 25.29
C MET A 1 19.75 30.73 24.59
N LEU A 2 19.72 30.76 23.25
CA LEU A 2 18.60 31.29 22.43
C LEU A 2 17.90 30.22 21.55
N LEU A 3 18.45 29.00 21.47
CA LEU A 3 17.91 27.92 20.62
C LEU A 3 16.68 27.21 21.24
N THR A 4 16.54 27.19 22.56
CA THR A 4 15.44 26.48 23.23
C THR A 4 14.09 27.19 23.14
N ARG A 5 14.04 28.52 22.97
CA ARG A 5 12.76 29.26 22.87
C ARG A 5 12.06 29.10 21.51
N SER A 6 12.81 28.77 20.45
CA SER A 6 12.27 28.59 19.09
C SER A 6 11.46 27.30 18.96
N VAL A 7 12.02 26.20 19.48
CA VAL A 7 11.39 24.87 19.43
C VAL A 7 10.12 24.84 20.28
N THR A 8 10.13 25.40 21.49
CA THR A 8 8.95 25.36 22.38
C THR A 8 7.75 26.12 21.80
N ARG A 9 7.98 27.21 21.07
CA ARG A 9 6.92 27.97 20.39
C ARG A 9 6.38 27.20 19.17
N GLN A 10 7.26 26.64 18.34
CA GLN A 10 6.87 25.76 17.22
C GLN A 10 6.07 24.54 17.69
N MET A 11 6.41 23.98 18.86
CA MET A 11 5.65 22.87 19.43
C MET A 11 4.29 23.26 20.02
N SER A 12 4.06 24.53 20.34
CA SER A 12 2.74 25.00 20.78
C SER A 12 1.75 25.11 19.62
N GLU A 13 2.21 25.39 18.41
CA GLU A 13 1.39 25.45 17.19
C GLU A 13 0.96 24.05 16.71
N LEU A 14 1.72 23.00 17.06
CA LEU A 14 1.31 21.60 16.89
C LEU A 14 0.06 21.22 17.70
N ARG A 15 -0.39 22.08 18.63
CA ARG A 15 -1.48 21.77 19.57
C ARG A 15 -2.84 22.36 19.18
N ASP A 16 -2.95 23.17 18.12
CA ASP A 16 -4.25 23.67 17.65
C ASP A 16 -4.95 22.57 16.79
N PRO A 17 -5.98 21.89 17.32
CA PRO A 17 -6.60 20.76 16.63
C PRO A 17 -7.46 21.18 15.43
N VAL A 18 -7.64 22.49 15.19
CA VAL A 18 -8.59 23.01 14.19
C VAL A 18 -7.92 23.30 12.85
N ARG A 19 -6.59 23.30 12.77
CA ARG A 19 -5.86 23.68 11.53
C ARG A 19 -5.04 22.53 10.97
N ASN A 20 -5.29 22.21 9.70
CA ASN A 20 -4.37 21.37 8.94
C ASN A 20 -3.08 22.18 8.69
N ILE A 21 -2.00 21.77 9.32
CA ILE A 21 -0.69 22.41 9.21
C ILE A 21 0.32 21.33 8.79
N GLY A 22 1.21 21.70 7.88
CA GLY A 22 2.32 20.87 7.47
C GLY A 22 3.64 21.52 7.85
N TRP A 23 4.68 20.72 7.90
CA TRP A 23 6.06 21.15 8.10
C TRP A 23 6.97 20.38 7.19
N TRP A 24 7.95 21.10 6.62
CA TRP A 24 9.14 20.50 6.07
C TRP A 24 10.24 20.59 7.11
N VAL A 25 10.81 19.44 7.50
CA VAL A 25 11.92 19.37 8.44
C VAL A 25 13.21 19.29 7.64
N ASP A 26 14.05 20.31 7.78
CA ASP A 26 15.31 20.43 7.05
C ASP A 26 16.48 19.65 7.71
N ASP A 27 17.65 19.72 7.10
CA ASP A 27 18.88 19.05 7.53
C ASP A 27 19.36 19.49 8.92
N ALA A 28 19.12 20.75 9.28
CA ALA A 28 19.35 21.28 10.63
C ALA A 28 18.33 20.75 11.66
N GLY A 29 17.23 20.15 11.20
CA GLY A 29 16.13 19.67 12.03
C GLY A 29 15.13 20.77 12.39
N ASP A 30 15.12 21.89 11.66
CA ASP A 30 14.15 22.96 11.84
C ASP A 30 12.85 22.63 11.13
N PHE A 31 11.72 22.83 11.83
CA PHE A 31 10.38 22.67 11.26
C PHE A 31 9.98 23.96 10.51
N ARG A 32 9.90 23.89 9.18
CA ARG A 32 9.45 24.97 8.30
C ARG A 32 7.94 24.81 8.03
N PRO A 33 7.05 25.60 8.67
CA PRO A 33 5.62 25.40 8.54
C PRO A 33 5.11 25.81 7.15
N TYR A 34 4.03 25.16 6.72
CA TYR A 34 3.23 25.57 5.56
C TYR A 34 1.75 25.25 5.82
N ARG A 35 0.85 25.94 5.10
CA ARG A 35 -0.59 25.64 5.17
C ARG A 35 -0.93 24.49 4.24
N VAL A 36 -1.60 23.47 4.77
CA VAL A 36 -2.19 22.40 3.98
C VAL A 36 -3.52 22.91 3.43
N SER A 37 -3.57 23.26 2.15
CA SER A 37 -4.84 23.61 1.50
C SER A 37 -5.63 22.33 1.25
N ALA A 38 -6.91 22.30 1.63
CA ALA A 38 -7.80 21.20 1.25
C ALA A 38 -8.11 21.17 -0.26
N ASN A 39 -7.89 22.31 -0.94
CA ASN A 39 -8.08 22.48 -2.37
C ASN A 39 -6.77 23.00 -2.96
N ASP A 40 -5.84 22.11 -3.30
CA ASP A 40 -4.60 22.45 -4.01
C ASP A 40 -4.91 22.83 -5.46
N HIS A 41 -5.51 24.01 -5.63
CA HIS A 41 -5.39 24.74 -6.87
C HIS A 41 -4.30 25.81 -6.68
N PRO A 42 -3.23 25.78 -7.50
CA PRO A 42 -2.20 26.82 -7.48
C PRO A 42 -2.77 28.09 -8.11
N ARG A 43 -3.64 28.81 -7.40
CA ARG A 43 -3.97 30.18 -7.76
C ARG A 43 -2.97 31.10 -7.08
N ALA A 44 -1.98 31.47 -7.88
CA ALA A 44 -1.04 32.55 -7.62
C ALA A 44 -1.80 33.81 -7.16
N GLY A 45 -1.47 34.29 -5.97
CA GLY A 45 -2.01 35.56 -5.49
C GLY A 45 -1.86 35.78 -3.99
N TYR A 46 -0.68 36.27 -3.58
CA TYR A 46 -0.47 37.09 -2.39
C TYR A 46 -0.65 36.43 -0.99
N PHE A 47 0.50 36.12 -0.38
CA PHE A 47 0.76 36.11 1.07
C PHE A 47 -0.09 35.20 1.98
N GLY A 48 -0.19 33.93 1.61
CA GLY A 48 -0.32 32.84 2.58
C GLY A 48 0.54 31.68 2.12
N GLU A 49 1.60 31.33 2.87
CA GLU A 49 2.59 30.30 2.51
C GLU A 49 1.92 28.94 2.33
N GLY A 50 1.56 28.63 1.08
CA GLY A 50 1.17 27.28 0.66
C GLY A 50 2.36 26.33 0.73
N ASP A 51 2.10 25.04 0.53
CA ASP A 51 3.15 24.03 0.46
C ASP A 51 4.15 24.40 -0.66
N PRO A 52 5.43 24.69 -0.34
CA PRO A 52 6.43 24.98 -1.36
C PRO A 52 6.72 23.75 -2.24
N PHE A 53 6.34 22.55 -1.78
CA PHE A 53 6.61 21.28 -2.42
C PHE A 53 5.34 20.39 -2.39
N PRO A 54 4.32 20.71 -3.22
CA PRO A 54 3.04 19.99 -3.23
C PRO A 54 3.21 18.47 -3.37
N ARG A 55 2.40 17.70 -2.63
CA ARG A 55 2.51 16.24 -2.60
C ARG A 55 2.36 15.66 -4.01
N GLY A 56 3.22 14.69 -4.35
CA GLY A 56 3.24 14.04 -5.66
C GLY A 56 3.92 14.84 -6.77
N GLY A 57 4.18 16.13 -6.56
CA GLY A 57 4.89 16.99 -7.50
C GLY A 57 6.39 16.67 -7.61
N PRO A 58 7.05 17.07 -8.71
CA PRO A 58 8.49 16.87 -8.88
C PRO A 58 9.32 17.60 -7.81
N GLU A 59 8.84 18.72 -7.29
CA GLU A 59 9.52 19.48 -6.24
C GLU A 59 9.52 18.75 -4.89
N ALA A 60 8.42 18.06 -4.54
CA ALA A 60 8.38 17.20 -3.35
C ALA A 60 9.40 16.07 -3.46
N ARG A 61 9.57 15.48 -4.65
CA ARG A 61 10.61 14.46 -4.89
C ARG A 61 12.01 15.03 -4.69
N ILE A 62 12.26 16.27 -5.13
CA ILE A 62 13.55 16.95 -4.90
C ILE A 62 13.78 17.16 -3.40
N ALA A 63 12.78 17.68 -2.68
CA ALA A 63 12.88 17.91 -1.23
C ALA A 63 13.19 16.62 -0.46
N LEU A 64 12.46 15.53 -0.75
CA LEU A 64 12.61 14.25 -0.06
C LEU A 64 13.92 13.53 -0.44
N ARG A 65 14.34 13.58 -1.72
CA ARG A 65 15.43 12.73 -2.23
C ARG A 65 16.76 13.39 -2.44
N ARG A 66 16.77 14.70 -2.68
CA ARG A 66 18.02 15.45 -2.94
C ARG A 66 18.41 16.31 -1.76
N LEU A 67 17.41 16.88 -1.08
CA LEU A 67 17.64 17.71 0.10
C LEU A 67 17.50 16.91 1.41
N GLY A 68 17.08 15.65 1.34
CA GLY A 68 16.93 14.76 2.48
C GLY A 68 15.94 15.28 3.54
N MET A 69 14.98 16.11 3.13
CA MET A 69 13.99 16.67 4.04
C MET A 69 12.95 15.62 4.44
N VAL A 70 12.27 15.87 5.56
CA VAL A 70 11.14 15.04 6.02
C VAL A 70 9.89 15.90 6.05
N ARG A 71 8.80 15.42 5.43
CA ARG A 71 7.51 16.09 5.48
C ARG A 71 6.72 15.57 6.68
N VAL A 72 6.11 16.48 7.44
CA VAL A 72 5.24 16.15 8.57
C VAL A 72 3.93 16.90 8.39
N GLU A 73 2.80 16.23 8.50
CA GLU A 73 1.48 16.84 8.36
C GLU A 73 0.60 16.50 9.55
N ARG A 74 -0.04 17.51 10.13
CA ARG A 74 -1.06 17.29 11.16
C ARG A 74 -2.42 17.56 10.54
N THR A 75 -3.29 16.57 10.66
CA THR A 75 -4.70 16.65 10.25
C THR A 75 -5.59 16.33 11.46
N GLY A 76 -6.89 16.59 11.35
CA GLY A 76 -7.85 16.15 12.37
C GLY A 76 -7.86 14.62 12.60
N ALA A 77 -7.35 13.83 11.66
CA ALA A 77 -7.28 12.37 11.77
C ALA A 77 -6.00 11.86 12.44
N GLY A 78 -4.96 12.69 12.56
CA GLY A 78 -3.66 12.28 13.09
C GLY A 78 -2.47 12.99 12.45
N LEU A 79 -1.29 12.39 12.60
CA LEU A 79 -0.01 12.88 12.07
C LEU A 79 0.44 12.01 10.89
N GLY A 80 0.77 12.63 9.75
CA GLY A 80 1.48 12.00 8.64
C GLY A 80 2.97 12.34 8.70
N VAL A 81 3.84 11.37 8.45
CA VAL A 81 5.29 11.57 8.33
C VAL A 81 5.75 10.92 7.02
N GLU A 82 6.42 11.69 6.17
CA GLU A 82 6.83 11.26 4.84
C GLU A 82 8.31 11.53 4.54
N TRP A 83 9.06 10.50 4.11
CA TRP A 83 10.51 10.61 3.85
C TRP A 83 11.03 9.55 2.87
N ASP A 84 12.25 9.73 2.36
CA ASP A 84 12.99 8.71 1.61
C ASP A 84 14.04 8.07 2.51
N ILE A 85 14.00 6.74 2.71
CA ILE A 85 14.89 6.04 3.65
C ILE A 85 16.37 6.23 3.28
N GLN A 86 16.70 6.25 1.99
CA GLN A 86 18.08 6.35 1.53
C GLN A 86 18.64 7.75 1.73
N ASN A 87 17.79 8.77 1.58
CA ASN A 87 18.23 10.15 1.43
C ASN A 87 17.92 11.05 2.64
N ALA A 88 17.02 10.66 3.55
CA ALA A 88 16.63 11.50 4.66
C ALA A 88 17.82 11.90 5.55
N GLU A 89 17.93 13.19 5.84
CA GLU A 89 19.00 13.72 6.67
C GLU A 89 18.84 13.27 8.13
N PRO A 90 19.92 12.81 8.80
CA PRO A 90 19.83 12.36 10.19
C PRO A 90 19.30 13.43 11.14
N GLY A 91 19.59 14.71 10.87
CA GLY A 91 19.09 15.85 11.64
C GLY A 91 17.58 15.96 11.59
N ALA A 92 17.01 15.89 10.39
CA ALA A 92 15.57 15.91 10.15
C ALA A 92 14.85 14.78 10.89
N LEU A 93 15.29 13.53 10.70
CA LEU A 93 14.67 12.36 11.35
C LEU A 93 14.76 12.44 12.88
N ARG A 94 15.90 12.86 13.45
CA ARG A 94 16.03 13.06 14.90
C ARG A 94 15.04 14.10 15.43
N ALA A 95 14.79 15.17 14.67
CA ALA A 95 13.84 16.19 15.06
C ALA A 95 12.39 15.67 15.06
N VAL A 96 12.03 14.87 14.05
CA VAL A 96 10.73 14.17 13.99
C VAL A 96 10.56 13.19 15.15
N LEU A 97 11.57 12.38 15.45
CA LEU A 97 11.53 11.42 16.56
C LEU A 97 11.34 12.10 17.93
N ARG A 98 12.04 13.21 18.18
CA ARG A 98 11.81 14.03 19.39
C ARG A 98 10.39 14.57 19.45
N SER A 99 9.82 14.98 18.31
CA SER A 99 8.45 15.47 18.24
C SER A 99 7.44 14.37 18.56
N LEU A 100 7.61 13.16 18.00
CA LEU A 100 6.76 12.00 18.28
C LEU A 100 6.82 11.59 19.76
N GLY A 101 8.01 11.63 20.38
CA GLY A 101 8.23 11.27 21.78
C GLY A 101 7.78 12.32 22.80
N SER A 102 7.42 13.53 22.36
CA SER A 102 6.93 14.57 23.26
C SER A 102 5.47 14.31 23.68
N GLU A 103 5.17 14.50 24.97
CA GLU A 103 3.82 14.34 25.52
C GLU A 103 2.81 15.26 24.79
N GLY A 104 1.76 14.68 24.22
CA GLY A 104 0.69 15.41 23.52
C GLY A 104 0.49 15.05 22.04
N SER A 105 1.31 14.15 21.49
CA SER A 105 1.14 13.59 20.13
C SER A 105 0.04 12.51 20.04
N GLY A 106 -0.83 12.40 21.04
CA GLY A 106 -1.91 11.40 21.06
C GLY A 106 -2.69 11.40 19.74
N GLY A 107 -2.85 10.22 19.15
CA GLY A 107 -3.51 10.06 17.86
C GLY A 107 -2.83 9.03 16.96
N ARG A 108 -3.48 8.76 15.83
CA ARG A 108 -2.94 7.90 14.77
C ARG A 108 -1.75 8.59 14.10
N VAL A 109 -0.72 7.81 13.79
CA VAL A 109 0.44 8.24 12.99
C VAL A 109 0.51 7.39 11.73
N ASP A 110 0.46 8.05 10.57
CA ASP A 110 0.68 7.44 9.27
C ASP A 110 2.13 7.71 8.84
N LEU A 111 2.88 6.64 8.54
CA LEU A 111 4.22 6.73 7.98
C LEU A 111 4.13 6.44 6.48
N THR A 112 4.67 7.33 5.65
CA THR A 112 4.81 7.14 4.20
C THR A 112 6.28 7.22 3.84
N PHE A 113 6.92 6.13 3.46
CA PHE A 113 8.36 6.16 3.24
C PHE A 113 8.78 5.44 1.98
N ARG A 114 9.88 5.88 1.40
CA ARG A 114 10.40 5.30 0.16
C ARG A 114 11.59 4.37 0.41
N TYR A 115 11.51 3.15 -0.13
CA TYR A 115 12.60 2.19 -0.25
C TYR A 115 12.38 1.30 -1.48
N GLY A 116 12.97 1.63 -2.62
CA GLY A 116 12.66 1.00 -3.92
C GLY A 116 11.30 1.44 -4.49
N GLY A 117 10.25 1.42 -3.66
CA GLY A 117 8.91 1.99 -3.85
C GLY A 117 8.43 2.73 -2.60
N TRP A 118 7.30 3.42 -2.71
CA TRP A 118 6.60 4.04 -1.58
C TRP A 118 5.84 2.98 -0.78
N ALA A 119 5.98 3.00 0.54
CA ALA A 119 5.22 2.19 1.46
C ALA A 119 4.44 3.09 2.40
N LYS A 120 3.24 2.64 2.79
CA LYS A 120 2.43 3.31 3.81
C LYS A 120 2.16 2.35 4.96
N GLU A 121 2.42 2.80 6.18
CA GLU A 121 2.15 2.09 7.43
C GLU A 121 1.36 3.00 8.38
N SER A 122 0.49 2.43 9.20
CA SER A 122 -0.39 3.19 10.10
C SER A 122 -0.34 2.66 11.53
N TYR A 123 -0.11 3.56 12.48
CA TYR A 123 0.13 3.23 13.88
C TYR A 123 -0.86 3.97 14.78
N THR A 124 -1.40 3.29 15.79
CA THR A 124 -2.25 3.92 16.83
C THR A 124 -1.44 4.58 17.94
N SER A 125 -0.12 4.35 17.96
CA SER A 125 0.80 4.84 18.98
C SER A 125 1.95 5.61 18.34
N PRO A 126 2.16 6.90 18.70
CA PRO A 126 3.34 7.65 18.27
C PRO A 126 4.67 7.00 18.66
N LEU A 127 4.71 6.29 19.79
CA LEU A 127 5.90 5.55 20.22
C LEU A 127 6.18 4.35 19.30
N ALA A 128 5.14 3.64 18.84
CA ALA A 128 5.31 2.55 17.88
C ALA A 128 5.81 3.08 16.53
N ALA A 129 5.25 4.19 16.06
CA ALA A 129 5.72 4.86 14.85
C ALA A 129 7.18 5.34 14.98
N ALA A 130 7.57 5.91 16.12
CA ALA A 130 8.94 6.35 16.38
C ALA A 130 9.93 5.17 16.38
N ARG A 131 9.58 4.04 17.03
CA ARG A 131 10.38 2.81 16.97
C ARG A 131 10.55 2.31 15.55
N ARG A 132 9.47 2.33 14.77
CA ARG A 132 9.53 1.94 13.36
C ARG A 132 10.47 2.83 12.55
N ILE A 133 10.45 4.15 12.75
CA ILE A 133 11.39 5.06 12.08
C ILE A 133 12.84 4.72 12.45
N GLU A 134 13.12 4.37 13.71
CA GLU A 134 14.46 3.94 14.14
C GLU A 134 14.89 2.64 13.45
N GLU A 135 14.02 1.61 13.42
CA GLU A 135 14.29 0.34 12.72
C GLU A 135 14.60 0.58 11.23
N LEU A 136 13.85 1.47 10.57
CA LEU A 136 14.03 1.75 9.15
C LEU A 136 15.36 2.44 8.82
N LYS A 137 16.07 3.02 9.80
CA LYS A 137 17.40 3.63 9.57
C LYS A 137 18.45 2.60 9.21
N GLU A 138 18.30 1.34 9.65
CA GLU A 138 19.24 0.26 9.36
C GLU A 138 19.33 -0.06 7.86
N TYR A 139 18.30 0.31 7.10
CA TYR A 139 18.24 0.12 5.65
C TYR A 139 18.89 1.25 4.86
N ARG A 140 19.40 2.30 5.53
CA ARG A 140 20.07 3.40 4.84
C ARG A 140 21.39 2.92 4.25
N GLY A 141 21.58 3.11 2.95
CA GLY A 141 22.77 2.64 2.22
C GLY A 141 22.63 1.22 1.70
N GLU A 142 21.60 0.48 2.11
CA GLU A 142 21.27 -0.83 1.55
C GLU A 142 20.57 -0.70 0.20
N THR A 143 20.87 -1.61 -0.72
CA THR A 143 20.17 -1.66 -2.02
C THR A 143 18.77 -2.25 -1.81
N PRO A 144 17.70 -1.54 -2.22
CA PRO A 144 16.35 -2.08 -2.11
C PRO A 144 16.18 -3.37 -2.88
N LYS A 145 15.80 -4.44 -2.18
CA LYS A 145 15.32 -5.67 -2.82
C LYS A 145 13.91 -5.42 -3.32
N THR A 146 13.73 -5.35 -4.64
CA THR A 146 12.43 -5.14 -5.30
C THR A 146 11.69 -6.45 -5.56
N MET A 147 12.09 -7.54 -4.90
CA MET A 147 11.51 -8.86 -5.11
C MET A 147 10.06 -8.92 -4.65
N ILE A 148 9.28 -9.69 -5.39
CA ILE A 148 7.91 -10.02 -5.05
C ILE A 148 7.93 -11.22 -4.12
N ALA A 149 7.24 -11.09 -3.01
CA ALA A 149 7.10 -12.15 -2.04
C ALA A 149 5.67 -12.66 -2.06
N TYR A 150 5.54 -13.98 -2.14
CA TYR A 150 4.28 -14.70 -2.02
C TYR A 150 4.43 -15.75 -0.94
N GLU A 151 3.45 -15.82 -0.06
CA GLU A 151 3.36 -16.84 0.98
C GLU A 151 2.00 -17.52 0.87
N ALA A 152 2.01 -18.84 0.65
CA ALA A 152 0.80 -19.65 0.62
C ALA A 152 0.33 -19.94 2.05
N HIS A 153 -0.98 -19.87 2.25
CA HIS A 153 -1.63 -20.16 3.53
C HIS A 153 -2.69 -21.25 3.34
N GLY A 154 -2.98 -22.00 4.39
CA GLY A 154 -4.03 -23.00 4.37
C GLY A 154 -5.42 -22.35 4.31
N LEU A 155 -6.40 -23.03 3.73
CA LEU A 155 -7.78 -22.53 3.76
C LEU A 155 -8.34 -22.45 5.19
N ASP A 156 -7.78 -23.22 6.12
CA ASP A 156 -8.12 -23.18 7.54
C ASP A 156 -7.72 -21.84 8.19
N ASP A 157 -6.73 -21.13 7.63
CA ASP A 157 -6.28 -19.82 8.10
C ASP A 157 -7.29 -18.69 7.74
N LEU A 158 -8.32 -18.98 6.92
CA LEU A 158 -9.36 -18.02 6.56
C LEU A 158 -10.20 -17.54 7.74
N ASP A 159 -10.21 -18.26 8.86
CA ASP A 159 -10.88 -17.82 10.07
C ASP A 159 -10.20 -16.61 10.73
N GLY A 160 -8.88 -16.44 10.52
CA GLY A 160 -8.12 -15.27 10.92
C GLY A 160 -7.97 -14.21 9.81
N ALA A 161 -8.39 -14.52 8.58
CA ALA A 161 -8.28 -13.63 7.43
C ALA A 161 -9.26 -12.46 7.48
N LYS A 162 -9.14 -11.53 6.53
CA LYS A 162 -10.11 -10.42 6.42
C LYS A 162 -11.54 -10.95 6.19
N PRO A 163 -12.57 -10.38 6.84
CA PRO A 163 -13.94 -10.90 6.77
C PRO A 163 -14.50 -11.07 5.35
N LEU A 164 -14.09 -10.20 4.42
CA LEU A 164 -14.54 -10.25 3.02
C LEU A 164 -14.03 -11.52 2.30
N LEU A 165 -12.80 -11.98 2.60
CA LEU A 165 -12.24 -13.20 2.02
C LEU A 165 -12.96 -14.43 2.54
N LYS A 166 -13.19 -14.53 3.85
CA LYS A 166 -13.98 -15.60 4.45
C LYS A 166 -15.39 -15.65 3.86
N ALA A 167 -16.06 -14.50 3.76
CA ALA A 167 -17.40 -14.42 3.17
C ALA A 167 -17.43 -14.86 1.70
N ALA A 168 -16.38 -14.54 0.93
CA ALA A 168 -16.27 -14.99 -0.45
C ALA A 168 -16.08 -16.51 -0.56
N HIS A 169 -15.20 -17.08 0.27
CA HIS A 169 -14.99 -18.53 0.32
C HIS A 169 -16.26 -19.28 0.72
N ASP A 170 -16.96 -18.82 1.76
CA ASP A 170 -18.20 -19.45 2.22
C ASP A 170 -19.31 -19.39 1.17
N ARG A 171 -19.43 -18.26 0.45
CA ARG A 171 -20.37 -18.12 -0.65
C ARG A 171 -20.00 -18.97 -1.86
N TRP A 172 -18.71 -19.13 -2.14
CA TRP A 172 -18.23 -20.00 -3.21
C TRP A 172 -18.54 -21.47 -2.92
N LYS A 173 -18.31 -21.94 -1.69
CA LYS A 173 -18.72 -23.29 -1.26
C LYS A 173 -20.22 -23.52 -1.37
N ALA A 174 -21.02 -22.49 -1.09
CA ALA A 174 -22.48 -22.54 -1.20
C ALA A 174 -22.99 -22.44 -2.64
N SER A 175 -22.18 -21.96 -3.59
CA SER A 175 -22.52 -21.93 -5.01
C SER A 175 -22.39 -23.33 -5.61
N THR A 176 -23.49 -23.84 -6.14
CA THR A 176 -23.56 -25.20 -6.69
C THR A 176 -22.59 -25.39 -7.85
N ALA A 177 -21.74 -26.43 -7.76
CA ALA A 177 -20.94 -26.98 -8.87
C ALA A 177 -20.21 -25.93 -9.74
N GLY A 178 -19.59 -24.91 -9.11
CA GLY A 178 -18.76 -23.94 -9.84
C GLY A 178 -19.54 -22.91 -10.67
N ARG A 179 -20.88 -22.82 -10.56
CA ARG A 179 -21.69 -21.85 -11.33
C ARG A 179 -21.74 -20.47 -10.67
N LEU A 180 -20.60 -19.79 -10.57
CA LEU A 180 -20.53 -18.48 -9.92
C LEU A 180 -21.35 -17.39 -10.63
N GLU A 181 -21.47 -17.49 -11.96
CA GLU A 181 -22.11 -16.50 -12.83
C GLU A 181 -23.64 -16.62 -12.88
N HIS A 182 -24.23 -17.65 -12.27
CA HIS A 182 -25.67 -17.81 -12.24
C HIS A 182 -26.34 -16.70 -11.42
N PHE A 183 -27.51 -16.21 -11.85
CA PHE A 183 -28.15 -15.04 -11.23
C PHE A 183 -28.53 -15.25 -9.75
N ASP A 184 -28.85 -16.48 -9.37
CA ASP A 184 -29.16 -16.95 -8.01
C ASP A 184 -27.94 -17.37 -7.19
N SER A 185 -26.73 -17.26 -7.75
CA SER A 185 -25.51 -17.68 -7.05
C SER A 185 -25.31 -16.84 -5.78
N PRO A 186 -25.12 -17.49 -4.60
CA PRO A 186 -24.77 -16.79 -3.37
C PRO A 186 -23.50 -15.93 -3.52
N PHE A 187 -22.60 -16.31 -4.43
CA PHE A 187 -21.37 -15.59 -4.75
C PHE A 187 -21.61 -14.19 -5.35
N ARG A 188 -22.76 -13.93 -5.96
CA ARG A 188 -23.09 -12.63 -6.55
C ARG A 188 -22.96 -11.45 -5.58
N ALA A 189 -23.16 -11.68 -4.28
CA ALA A 189 -23.02 -10.63 -3.27
C ALA A 189 -21.57 -10.10 -3.14
N VAL A 190 -20.58 -10.90 -3.56
CA VAL A 190 -19.16 -10.54 -3.47
C VAL A 190 -18.52 -10.24 -4.82
N THR A 191 -19.20 -10.48 -5.95
CA THR A 191 -18.67 -10.17 -7.28
C THR A 191 -18.28 -8.70 -7.50
N PRO A 192 -18.89 -7.69 -6.82
CA PRO A 192 -18.38 -6.31 -6.94
C PRO A 192 -16.94 -6.14 -6.46
N TYR A 193 -16.37 -7.09 -5.70
CA TYR A 193 -15.02 -7.01 -5.13
C TYR A 193 -14.02 -7.95 -5.83
N THR A 194 -14.44 -8.68 -6.87
CA THR A 194 -13.62 -9.72 -7.51
C THR A 194 -13.11 -9.31 -8.88
N LEU A 195 -11.97 -9.86 -9.26
CA LEU A 195 -11.46 -9.94 -10.63
C LEU A 195 -11.70 -11.36 -11.14
N MET A 196 -12.39 -11.51 -12.28
CA MET A 196 -12.62 -12.82 -12.89
C MET A 196 -11.79 -12.96 -14.15
N LEU A 197 -11.02 -14.04 -14.22
CA LEU A 197 -10.17 -14.41 -15.35
C LEU A 197 -10.59 -15.76 -15.91
N SER A 198 -10.52 -15.93 -17.22
CA SER A 198 -10.76 -17.20 -17.90
C SER A 198 -9.53 -17.61 -18.69
N GLU A 199 -9.30 -18.92 -18.80
CA GLU A 199 -8.27 -19.46 -19.68
C GLU A 199 -8.58 -19.09 -21.14
N SER A 200 -7.57 -18.60 -21.86
CA SER A 200 -7.68 -18.32 -23.29
C SER A 200 -7.39 -19.59 -24.10
N ASN A 201 -7.62 -19.55 -25.42
CA ASN A 201 -7.22 -20.64 -26.31
C ASN A 201 -5.68 -20.79 -26.42
N ALA A 202 -4.90 -19.78 -26.01
CA ALA A 202 -3.45 -19.88 -25.94
C ALA A 202 -3.04 -20.50 -24.59
N PRO A 203 -2.24 -21.58 -24.59
CA PRO A 203 -1.78 -22.21 -23.35
C PRO A 203 -1.07 -21.21 -22.43
N GLY A 204 -1.37 -21.27 -21.13
CA GLY A 204 -0.73 -20.41 -20.12
C GLY A 204 -1.12 -18.94 -20.21
N SER A 205 -2.25 -18.62 -20.85
CA SER A 205 -2.74 -17.24 -20.99
C SER A 205 -4.16 -17.12 -20.46
N LEU A 206 -4.41 -16.06 -19.68
CA LEU A 206 -5.74 -15.73 -19.15
C LEU A 206 -6.23 -14.42 -19.77
N PHE A 207 -7.55 -14.25 -19.93
CA PHE A 207 -8.16 -12.97 -20.29
C PHE A 207 -9.07 -12.44 -19.19
N TYR A 208 -9.22 -11.12 -19.12
CA TYR A 208 -10.13 -10.48 -18.17
C TYR A 208 -11.59 -10.70 -18.59
N ARG A 209 -12.34 -11.43 -17.77
CA ARG A 209 -13.75 -11.71 -18.05
C ARG A 209 -14.67 -10.68 -17.40
N SER A 210 -14.38 -10.32 -16.15
CA SER A 210 -15.15 -9.33 -15.40
C SER A 210 -14.30 -8.68 -14.32
N ILE A 211 -14.55 -7.39 -14.07
CA ILE A 211 -13.90 -6.65 -12.98
C ILE A 211 -14.98 -5.98 -12.15
N GLY A 212 -15.07 -6.38 -10.88
CA GLY A 212 -15.98 -5.78 -9.92
C GLY A 212 -15.64 -4.32 -9.68
N GLN A 213 -16.66 -3.45 -9.61
CA GLN A 213 -16.50 -1.99 -9.46
C GLN A 213 -15.85 -1.56 -8.13
N LYS A 214 -15.76 -2.46 -7.16
CA LYS A 214 -15.12 -2.29 -5.86
C LYS A 214 -13.92 -3.24 -5.68
N ALA A 215 -13.48 -3.92 -6.75
CA ALA A 215 -12.28 -4.72 -6.70
C ALA A 215 -11.08 -3.82 -6.42
N HIS A 216 -10.13 -4.30 -5.61
CA HIS A 216 -9.00 -3.49 -5.15
C HIS A 216 -8.20 -2.87 -6.29
N MET A 217 -8.02 -3.60 -7.39
CA MET A 217 -7.28 -3.10 -8.56
C MET A 217 -7.94 -1.87 -9.20
N VAL A 218 -9.26 -1.71 -9.09
CA VAL A 218 -9.98 -0.52 -9.61
C VAL A 218 -9.64 0.74 -8.82
N SER A 219 -9.33 0.64 -7.52
CA SER A 219 -8.89 1.82 -6.77
C SER A 219 -7.48 2.26 -7.13
N TYR A 220 -6.68 1.39 -7.75
CA TYR A 220 -5.32 1.70 -8.20
C TYR A 220 -5.31 2.19 -9.65
N LEU A 221 -5.90 1.42 -10.56
CA LEU A 221 -5.82 1.66 -12.00
C LEU A 221 -7.00 2.46 -12.55
N GLY A 222 -8.02 2.71 -11.72
CA GLY A 222 -9.19 3.48 -12.09
C GLY A 222 -10.27 2.67 -12.82
N LYS A 223 -11.43 3.31 -12.97
CA LYS A 223 -12.63 2.68 -13.56
C LYS A 223 -12.57 2.56 -15.08
N GLU A 224 -11.81 3.44 -15.73
CA GLU A 224 -11.64 3.43 -17.19
C GLU A 224 -10.80 2.22 -17.59
N TRP A 225 -9.63 2.04 -16.96
CA TRP A 225 -8.83 0.83 -17.10
C TRP A 225 -9.67 -0.45 -16.92
N ALA A 226 -10.46 -0.52 -15.84
CA ALA A 226 -11.27 -1.69 -15.55
C ALA A 226 -12.32 -2.03 -16.62
N ARG A 227 -12.77 -1.02 -17.37
CA ARG A 227 -13.69 -1.18 -18.51
C ARG A 227 -12.93 -1.65 -19.75
N ASP A 228 -11.77 -1.06 -20.00
CA ASP A 228 -11.04 -1.23 -21.25
C ASP A 228 -10.29 -2.57 -21.34
N VAL A 229 -9.92 -3.16 -20.20
CA VAL A 229 -9.18 -4.44 -20.19
C VAL A 229 -10.08 -5.67 -20.34
N ILE A 230 -11.40 -5.56 -20.20
CA ILE A 230 -12.30 -6.71 -20.34
C ILE A 230 -12.21 -7.27 -21.76
N GLY A 231 -11.99 -8.59 -21.87
CA GLY A 231 -11.77 -9.31 -23.13
C GLY A 231 -10.33 -9.29 -23.62
N THR A 232 -9.41 -8.61 -22.94
CA THR A 232 -7.98 -8.57 -23.28
C THR A 232 -7.18 -9.61 -22.49
N LEU A 233 -6.01 -10.01 -23.01
CA LEU A 233 -5.07 -10.89 -22.31
C LEU A 233 -4.49 -10.19 -21.07
N SER A 234 -4.41 -10.93 -19.96
CA SER A 234 -3.83 -10.51 -18.68
C SER A 234 -2.31 -10.25 -18.71
N THR A 235 -1.67 -10.43 -19.86
CA THR A 235 -0.24 -10.17 -20.12
C THR A 235 0.10 -8.69 -20.32
N HIS A 236 -0.85 -7.78 -20.09
CA HIS A 236 -0.72 -6.34 -20.40
C HIS A 236 -0.57 -5.45 -19.16
N GLY A 237 -0.37 -6.04 -17.97
CA GLY A 237 -0.40 -5.26 -16.73
C GLY A 237 0.95 -4.70 -16.31
N HIS A 238 2.02 -5.50 -16.42
CA HIS A 238 3.27 -5.18 -15.75
C HIS A 238 4.46 -5.43 -16.66
N SER A 239 5.39 -4.46 -16.71
CA SER A 239 6.66 -4.57 -17.43
C SER A 239 7.63 -5.59 -16.83
N ASP A 240 7.22 -6.26 -15.75
CA ASP A 240 8.02 -7.21 -14.99
C ASP A 240 7.48 -8.63 -15.15
N ILE A 241 8.16 -9.43 -15.98
CA ILE A 241 7.82 -10.84 -16.24
C ILE A 241 7.88 -11.66 -14.95
N GLU A 242 8.76 -11.32 -14.00
CA GLU A 242 8.85 -12.02 -12.72
C GLU A 242 7.60 -11.76 -11.87
N PHE A 243 7.02 -10.56 -11.96
CA PHE A 243 5.74 -10.25 -11.32
C PHE A 243 4.63 -11.14 -11.82
N GLU A 244 4.47 -11.20 -13.14
CA GLU A 244 3.40 -11.98 -13.73
C GLU A 244 3.55 -13.47 -13.39
N GLN A 245 4.78 -14.00 -13.36
CA GLN A 245 5.02 -15.40 -13.00
C GLN A 245 4.68 -15.70 -11.53
N VAL A 246 5.26 -14.99 -10.57
CA VAL A 246 5.06 -15.29 -9.14
C VAL A 246 3.61 -15.06 -8.72
N VAL A 247 2.96 -14.03 -9.26
CA VAL A 247 1.59 -13.70 -8.91
C VAL A 247 0.59 -14.60 -9.65
N SER A 248 0.84 -14.98 -10.91
CA SER A 248 -0.15 -15.71 -11.71
C SER A 248 -0.06 -17.22 -11.62
N GLU A 249 1.07 -17.80 -11.18
CA GLU A 249 1.24 -19.25 -11.05
C GLU A 249 0.08 -19.90 -10.24
N PRO A 250 -0.37 -19.35 -9.10
CA PRO A 250 -1.50 -19.91 -8.36
C PRO A 250 -2.86 -19.81 -9.08
N TYR A 251 -3.00 -18.94 -10.09
CA TYR A 251 -4.21 -18.88 -10.92
C TYR A 251 -4.31 -20.11 -11.81
N PHE A 252 -3.21 -20.46 -12.48
CA PHE A 252 -3.13 -21.65 -13.32
C PHE A 252 -3.23 -22.93 -12.48
N GLU A 253 -2.64 -22.95 -11.28
CA GLU A 253 -2.78 -24.08 -10.37
C GLU A 253 -4.24 -24.29 -9.92
N ALA A 254 -4.94 -23.21 -9.56
CA ALA A 254 -6.35 -23.28 -9.19
C ALA A 254 -7.22 -23.81 -10.34
N ILE A 255 -6.99 -23.32 -11.56
CA ILE A 255 -7.67 -23.79 -12.79
C ILE A 255 -7.44 -25.29 -13.01
N ARG A 256 -6.17 -25.72 -12.96
CA ARG A 256 -5.76 -27.10 -13.25
C ARG A 256 -6.27 -28.08 -12.19
N THR A 257 -6.24 -27.70 -10.92
CA THR A 257 -6.54 -28.60 -9.80
C THR A 257 -8.00 -28.51 -9.32
N GLY A 258 -8.71 -27.43 -9.66
CA GLY A 258 -10.02 -27.12 -9.11
C GLY A 258 -10.00 -26.78 -7.62
N LYS A 259 -8.83 -26.56 -7.03
CA LYS A 259 -8.67 -26.22 -5.60
C LYS A 259 -8.53 -24.70 -5.41
N PRO A 260 -9.16 -24.12 -4.38
CA PRO A 260 -8.96 -22.71 -4.08
C PRO A 260 -7.61 -22.47 -3.39
N HIS A 261 -7.07 -21.26 -3.57
CA HIS A 261 -5.80 -20.84 -2.96
C HIS A 261 -6.02 -19.61 -2.09
N TYR A 262 -5.46 -19.64 -0.89
CA TYR A 262 -5.35 -18.49 -0.01
C TYR A 262 -3.86 -18.16 0.18
N GLY A 263 -3.53 -16.89 0.28
CA GLY A 263 -2.17 -16.49 0.57
C GLY A 263 -1.98 -14.98 0.65
N HIS A 264 -0.77 -14.60 1.04
CA HIS A 264 -0.35 -13.22 1.18
C HIS A 264 0.63 -12.85 0.08
N VAL A 265 0.52 -11.62 -0.40
CA VAL A 265 1.42 -11.08 -1.41
C VAL A 265 1.96 -9.75 -0.92
N ARG A 266 3.26 -9.55 -1.12
CA ARG A 266 3.86 -8.23 -1.18
C ARG A 266 4.54 -8.08 -2.52
N ALA A 267 4.17 -7.02 -3.24
CA ALA A 267 4.76 -6.72 -4.53
C ALA A 267 5.02 -5.23 -4.67
N LEU A 268 6.01 -4.91 -5.48
CA LEU A 268 6.24 -3.57 -5.96
C LEU A 268 5.35 -3.34 -7.19
N PHE A 269 4.46 -2.37 -7.12
CA PHE A 269 3.47 -2.09 -8.14
C PHE A 269 3.78 -0.75 -8.78
N ALA A 270 4.08 -0.73 -10.08
CA ALA A 270 4.30 0.49 -10.85
C ALA A 270 3.14 0.68 -11.83
N VAL A 271 2.59 1.90 -11.88
CA VAL A 271 1.57 2.29 -12.86
C VAL A 271 2.18 3.34 -13.77
N ASP A 272 2.40 2.99 -15.04
CA ASP A 272 2.93 3.89 -16.06
C ASP A 272 4.17 4.69 -15.59
N GLU A 273 4.11 6.03 -15.66
CA GLU A 273 5.16 6.97 -15.26
C GLU A 273 5.12 7.32 -13.75
N ALA A 274 4.18 6.73 -12.99
CA ALA A 274 4.10 6.93 -11.55
C ALA A 274 5.23 6.19 -10.84
N GLU A 275 5.53 6.66 -9.64
CA GLU A 275 6.54 6.00 -8.81
C GLU A 275 5.95 4.72 -8.23
N PRO A 276 6.74 3.65 -8.12
CA PRO A 276 6.21 2.38 -7.69
C PRO A 276 5.81 2.42 -6.21
N ASP A 277 4.71 1.76 -5.89
CA ASP A 277 4.18 1.57 -4.54
C ASP A 277 4.38 0.12 -4.10
N TRP A 278 4.78 -0.08 -2.85
CA TRP A 278 4.69 -1.37 -2.19
C TRP A 278 3.24 -1.65 -1.82
N VAL A 279 2.68 -2.70 -2.42
CA VAL A 279 1.33 -3.17 -2.12
C VAL A 279 1.44 -4.49 -1.37
N SER A 280 0.81 -4.53 -0.19
CA SER A 280 0.70 -5.74 0.64
C SER A 280 -0.78 -6.10 0.76
N TYR A 281 -1.11 -7.36 0.52
CA TYR A 281 -2.50 -7.80 0.53
C TYR A 281 -2.65 -9.29 0.81
N GLN A 282 -3.81 -9.65 1.33
CA GLN A 282 -4.32 -11.00 1.36
C GLN A 282 -5.09 -11.27 0.07
N ARG A 283 -4.98 -12.46 -0.51
CA ARG A 283 -5.74 -12.86 -1.69
C ARG A 283 -6.37 -14.24 -1.54
N LEU A 284 -7.55 -14.38 -2.13
CA LEU A 284 -8.26 -15.64 -2.29
C LEU A 284 -8.55 -15.87 -3.78
N ILE A 285 -8.14 -17.02 -4.28
CA ILE A 285 -8.30 -17.45 -5.67
C ILE A 285 -9.26 -18.64 -5.66
N LEU A 286 -10.36 -18.50 -6.38
CA LEU A 286 -11.47 -19.45 -6.37
C LEU A 286 -11.71 -19.97 -7.79
N PRO A 287 -11.44 -21.25 -8.07
CA PRO A 287 -11.69 -21.82 -9.38
C PRO A 287 -13.19 -21.98 -9.60
N TYR A 288 -13.61 -21.86 -10.87
CA TYR A 288 -14.99 -22.06 -11.25
C TYR A 288 -15.13 -22.45 -12.72
N ASP A 289 -16.33 -22.95 -13.07
CA ASP A 289 -16.71 -23.23 -14.44
C ASP A 289 -17.58 -22.09 -14.95
N ALA A 290 -17.08 -21.40 -15.98
CA ALA A 290 -17.82 -20.36 -16.65
C ALA A 290 -19.11 -20.88 -17.30
N ALA A 291 -20.04 -19.98 -17.63
CA ALA A 291 -21.33 -20.38 -18.24
C ALA A 291 -21.18 -21.15 -19.57
N ASN A 292 -20.07 -20.95 -20.29
CA ASN A 292 -19.71 -21.65 -21.52
C ASN A 292 -18.86 -22.92 -21.30
N GLY A 293 -18.61 -23.31 -20.05
CA GLY A 293 -17.81 -24.48 -19.68
C GLY A 293 -16.30 -24.24 -19.60
N GLU A 294 -15.82 -23.02 -19.89
CA GLU A 294 -14.41 -22.67 -19.74
C GLU A 294 -13.99 -22.70 -18.26
N LYS A 295 -12.73 -23.08 -18.03
CA LYS A 295 -12.14 -22.97 -16.70
C LYS A 295 -11.75 -21.53 -16.41
N ALA A 296 -12.05 -21.10 -15.19
CA ALA A 296 -11.89 -19.73 -14.78
C ALA A 296 -11.52 -19.62 -13.30
N VAL A 297 -11.05 -18.44 -12.90
CA VAL A 297 -10.79 -18.09 -11.51
C VAL A 297 -11.42 -16.76 -11.16
N SER A 298 -11.98 -16.71 -9.95
CA SER A 298 -12.39 -15.47 -9.29
C SER A 298 -11.35 -15.13 -8.23
N ILE A 299 -10.73 -13.96 -8.37
CA ILE A 299 -9.66 -13.48 -7.51
C ILE A 299 -10.23 -12.35 -6.66
N MET A 300 -10.08 -12.48 -5.36
CA MET A 300 -10.42 -11.44 -4.40
C MET A 300 -9.15 -10.99 -3.68
N VAL A 301 -8.96 -9.68 -3.60
CA VAL A 301 -7.81 -9.04 -2.96
C VAL A 301 -8.31 -8.11 -1.87
N VAL A 302 -7.73 -8.19 -0.68
CA VAL A 302 -7.96 -7.25 0.42
C VAL A 302 -6.61 -6.72 0.90
N PRO A 303 -6.38 -5.39 0.84
CA PRO A 303 -5.16 -4.78 1.35
C PRO A 303 -4.94 -5.08 2.81
N ASP A 304 -3.70 -5.37 3.14
CA ASP A 304 -3.31 -5.58 4.53
C ASP A 304 -1.85 -5.20 4.74
N GLN A 305 -1.59 -4.36 5.72
CA GLN A 305 -0.22 -4.04 6.15
C GLN A 305 0.34 -5.19 7.00
N ASP A 306 -0.52 -5.94 7.66
CA ASP A 306 -0.18 -7.05 8.56
C ASP A 306 -0.16 -8.40 7.82
N VAL A 307 0.38 -8.42 6.60
CA VAL A 307 0.68 -9.70 5.93
C VAL A 307 1.85 -10.40 6.63
N SER A 308 1.85 -11.72 6.59
CA SER A 308 2.89 -12.59 7.18
C SER A 308 4.29 -12.34 6.61
N ILE A 309 4.38 -11.74 5.42
CA ILE A 309 5.63 -11.35 4.80
C ILE A 309 6.13 -10.07 5.51
N PRO A 310 7.27 -10.07 6.23
CA PRO A 310 7.78 -8.88 6.91
C PRO A 310 8.31 -7.84 5.90
N PHE A 311 7.94 -6.57 6.04
CA PHE A 311 8.49 -5.49 5.21
C PHE A 311 9.63 -4.84 5.94
N LEU A 312 10.87 -4.99 5.44
CA LEU A 312 12.04 -4.34 6.03
C LEU A 312 12.02 -4.44 7.57
N ARG A 313 11.75 -5.65 8.08
CA ARG A 313 12.04 -5.95 9.47
C ARG A 313 13.44 -6.53 9.45
N PRO A 314 14.36 -6.05 10.29
CA PRO A 314 15.65 -6.73 10.41
C PRO A 314 15.32 -8.19 10.56
N ASP A 315 15.89 -9.03 9.69
CA ASP A 315 15.87 -10.45 9.94
C ASP A 315 16.33 -10.53 11.39
N LYS A 316 15.49 -11.11 12.27
CA LYS A 316 16.08 -11.82 13.38
C LYS A 316 16.88 -12.88 12.64
N THR A 317 18.12 -12.58 12.29
CA THR A 317 19.08 -13.58 11.95
C THR A 317 19.02 -14.47 13.15
N ASP A 318 18.30 -15.59 13.01
CA ASP A 318 18.30 -16.65 13.97
C ASP A 318 19.76 -16.86 14.26
N GLY A 319 20.16 -16.52 15.49
CA GLY A 319 21.48 -16.77 16.00
C GLY A 319 21.65 -18.28 15.98
N VAL A 320 22.02 -18.80 14.81
CA VAL A 320 22.79 -20.01 14.67
C VAL A 320 24.22 -19.57 15.01
N ASP A 321 24.42 -19.28 16.29
CA ASP A 321 25.74 -19.27 16.87
C ASP A 321 26.18 -20.73 16.93
N GLY A 322 27.26 -21.02 16.20
CA GLY A 322 28.03 -22.26 16.32
C GLY A 322 28.94 -22.27 17.54
#